data_AF-A0A0F8XTV2-F1
#
_entry.id   AF-A0A0F8XTV2-F1
#
_cell.length_a   1.000
_cell.length_b   1.000
_cell.length_c   1.000
_cell.angle_alpha   90.00
_cell.angle_beta   90.00
_cell.angle_gamma   90.00
#
_symmetry.space_group_name_H-M   'P 1'
#
loop_
_entity.id
_entity.type
_entity.pdbx_description
1 polymer ?
#
loop_
_entity_poly.entity_id
_entity_poly.type
_entity_poly.pdbx_seq_one_letter_code
_entity_poly.pdbx_strand_id
1 'polypeptide(L)'
;MVKAAKQQRTATPGSWKPGQSGNPDGRPVKGFSMAEVLRELLEQGEDKPAARQIAEKAIAAAKGGDMRAIEFIFDRIDGKPKQSLKHEGDEDNPVWVTVKGPPDG
;
A
#
# COMPACT_ATOMS: atom_id res chain seq x y z
N MET A 1 -22.80 -8.99 -37.80
CA MET A 1 -21.79 -8.52 -36.83
C MET A 1 -22.25 -7.19 -36.25
N VAL A 2 -22.79 -7.15 -35.03
CA VAL A 2 -23.23 -5.91 -34.37
C VAL A 2 -22.11 -5.48 -33.42
N LYS A 3 -21.44 -4.37 -33.73
CA LYS A 3 -20.43 -3.79 -32.82
C LYS A 3 -21.18 -3.10 -31.67
N ALA A 4 -20.94 -3.54 -30.44
CA ALA A 4 -21.44 -2.88 -29.24
C ALA A 4 -20.83 -1.48 -29.12
N ALA A 5 -21.67 -0.44 -29.05
CA ALA A 5 -21.25 0.92 -28.78
C ALA A 5 -20.77 1.03 -27.32
N LYS A 6 -19.53 1.48 -27.10
CA LYS A 6 -19.00 1.75 -25.75
C LYS A 6 -19.77 2.93 -25.15
N GLN A 7 -20.52 2.68 -24.08
CA GLN A 7 -21.12 3.73 -23.25
C GLN A 7 -20.01 4.64 -22.69
N GLN A 8 -20.04 5.92 -23.05
CA GLN A 8 -19.08 6.91 -22.55
C GLN A 8 -19.47 7.30 -21.12
N ARG A 9 -18.57 7.06 -20.16
CA ARG A 9 -18.75 7.48 -18.77
C ARG A 9 -18.70 9.01 -18.72
N THR A 10 -19.72 9.64 -18.14
CA THR A 10 -19.74 11.09 -17.93
C THR A 10 -18.69 11.49 -16.88
N ALA A 11 -17.93 12.55 -17.19
CA ALA A 11 -16.90 13.08 -16.31
C ALA A 11 -17.55 13.70 -15.05
N THR A 12 -17.17 13.22 -13.86
CA THR A 12 -17.66 13.72 -12.56
C THR A 12 -16.92 15.01 -12.18
N PRO A 13 -17.53 15.97 -11.44
CA PRO A 13 -16.80 17.12 -10.92
C PRO A 13 -15.54 16.68 -10.13
N GLY A 14 -14.37 17.10 -10.58
CA GLY A 14 -13.06 16.69 -10.02
C GLY A 14 -12.31 15.63 -10.83
N SER A 15 -12.89 15.07 -11.90
CA SER A 15 -12.16 14.19 -12.80
C SER A 15 -11.19 14.98 -13.68
N TRP A 16 -9.97 14.46 -13.86
CA TRP A 16 -9.01 15.00 -14.81
C TRP A 16 -9.56 14.93 -16.24
N LYS A 17 -9.19 15.92 -17.07
CA LYS A 17 -9.60 15.92 -18.48
C LYS A 17 -9.05 14.67 -19.19
N PRO A 18 -9.76 14.10 -20.17
CA PRO A 18 -9.21 13.02 -20.98
C PRO A 18 -7.84 13.41 -21.55
N GLY A 19 -6.80 12.62 -21.25
CA GLY A 19 -5.42 12.90 -21.64
C GLY A 19 -4.60 13.77 -20.67
N GLN A 20 -5.20 14.26 -19.59
CA GLN A 20 -4.51 15.02 -18.53
C GLN A 20 -4.21 14.10 -17.34
N SER A 21 -2.94 13.98 -16.97
CA SER A 21 -2.52 13.32 -15.73
C SER A 21 -2.82 14.22 -14.53
N GLY A 22 -3.28 13.62 -13.43
CA GLY A 22 -3.37 14.31 -12.14
C GLY A 22 -2.03 14.51 -11.42
N ASN A 23 -0.99 13.88 -11.95
CA ASN A 23 0.40 14.09 -11.54
C ASN A 23 1.22 14.40 -12.80
N PRO A 24 1.28 15.67 -13.24
CA PRO A 24 1.95 16.07 -14.49
C PRO A 24 3.46 15.79 -14.48
N ASP A 25 4.10 15.98 -13.32
CA ASP A 25 5.54 15.76 -13.14
C ASP A 25 5.88 14.29 -12.88
N GLY A 26 4.87 13.44 -12.79
CA GLY A 26 5.03 12.01 -12.57
C GLY A 26 5.63 11.68 -11.21
N ARG A 27 6.16 10.46 -11.07
CA ARG A 27 6.89 10.08 -9.87
C ARG A 27 8.20 10.90 -9.84
N PRO A 28 8.58 11.50 -8.70
CA PRO A 28 9.87 12.17 -8.57
C PRO A 28 11.04 11.25 -8.97
N VAL A 29 12.11 11.85 -9.46
CA VAL A 29 13.29 11.16 -10.01
C VAL A 29 13.83 10.15 -9.00
N LYS A 30 14.11 8.91 -9.42
CA LYS A 30 14.61 7.83 -8.53
C LYS A 30 15.94 8.23 -7.86
N GLY A 31 16.16 7.73 -6.64
CA GLY A 31 17.44 7.85 -5.91
C GLY A 31 17.44 8.89 -4.79
N PHE A 32 16.33 9.60 -4.58
CA PHE A 32 16.21 10.59 -3.50
C PHE A 32 15.59 10.02 -2.22
N SER A 33 14.84 8.91 -2.33
CA SER A 33 14.10 8.38 -1.20
C SER A 33 14.91 7.31 -0.44
N MET A 34 14.79 7.30 0.88
CA MET A 34 15.40 6.28 1.73
C MET A 34 15.00 4.86 1.31
N ALA A 35 13.76 4.70 0.84
CA ALA A 35 13.26 3.42 0.35
C ALA A 35 13.99 2.93 -0.90
N GLU A 36 14.47 3.82 -1.77
CA GLU A 36 15.25 3.46 -2.95
C GLU A 36 16.68 3.05 -2.57
N VAL A 37 17.33 3.84 -1.71
CA VAL A 37 18.67 3.52 -1.18
C VAL A 37 18.67 2.16 -0.47
N LEU A 38 17.67 1.92 0.39
CA LEU A 38 17.55 0.64 1.09
C LEU A 38 17.32 -0.54 0.14
N ARG A 39 16.49 -0.38 -0.91
CA ARG A 39 16.29 -1.44 -1.91
C ARG A 39 17.60 -1.77 -2.63
N GLU A 40 18.35 -0.75 -3.03
CA GLU A 40 19.64 -0.94 -3.69
C GLU A 40 20.59 -1.72 -2.79
N LEU A 41 20.77 -1.29 -1.54
CA LEU A 41 21.64 -1.98 -0.57
C LEU A 41 21.18 -3.42 -0.29
N LEU A 42 19.87 -3.67 -0.26
CA LEU A 42 19.30 -4.99 -0.03
C LEU A 42 19.52 -5.97 -1.21
N GLU A 43 19.62 -5.43 -2.43
CA GLU A 43 19.88 -6.18 -3.66
C GLU A 43 21.39 -6.39 -3.91
N GLN A 44 22.25 -5.58 -3.30
CA GLN A 44 23.71 -5.72 -3.39
C GLN A 44 24.24 -6.98 -2.69
N GLY A 45 25.29 -7.59 -3.25
CA GLY A 45 26.05 -8.72 -2.69
C GLY A 45 26.43 -9.76 -3.74
N GLU A 46 27.70 -10.17 -3.80
CA GLU A 46 28.22 -11.10 -4.83
C GLU A 46 27.71 -12.55 -4.64
N ASP A 47 27.69 -13.07 -3.42
CA ASP A 47 27.24 -14.44 -3.13
C ASP A 47 25.76 -14.55 -2.74
N LYS A 48 25.30 -13.61 -1.91
CA LYS A 48 23.91 -13.52 -1.44
C LYS A 48 23.53 -12.05 -1.27
N PRO A 49 22.36 -11.62 -1.78
CA PRO A 49 21.85 -10.29 -1.52
C PRO A 49 21.75 -10.02 -0.01
N ALA A 50 22.03 -8.79 0.42
CA ALA A 50 21.94 -8.41 1.84
C ALA A 50 20.56 -8.69 2.44
N ALA A 51 19.48 -8.61 1.64
CA ALA A 51 18.14 -9.02 2.04
C ALA A 51 18.07 -10.47 2.55
N ARG A 52 18.76 -11.39 1.87
CA ARG A 52 18.80 -12.80 2.26
C ARG A 52 19.55 -12.98 3.57
N GLN A 53 20.66 -12.27 3.75
CA GLN A 53 21.44 -12.34 5.00
C GLN A 53 20.64 -11.82 6.20
N ILE A 54 19.88 -10.74 6.01
CA ILE A 54 19.00 -10.19 7.05
C ILE A 54 17.88 -11.19 7.38
N ALA A 55 17.27 -11.82 6.37
CA ALA A 55 16.25 -12.84 6.59
C ALA A 55 16.81 -14.07 7.35
N GLU A 56 18.00 -14.54 7.01
CA GLU A 56 18.68 -15.64 7.71
C GLU A 56 18.93 -15.30 9.19
N LYS A 57 19.34 -14.04 9.49
CA LYS A 57 19.50 -13.56 10.87
C LYS A 57 18.18 -13.47 11.63
N ALA A 58 17.10 -13.00 11.00
CA ALA A 58 15.78 -12.94 11.62
C ALA A 58 15.28 -14.35 12.00
N ILE A 59 15.47 -15.33 11.12
CA ILE A 59 15.13 -16.74 11.40
C ILE A 59 15.97 -17.30 12.55
N ALA A 60 17.27 -17.00 12.59
CA ALA A 60 18.14 -17.44 13.67
C ALA A 60 17.71 -16.85 15.02
N ALA A 61 17.38 -15.55 15.07
CA ALA A 61 16.87 -14.89 16.28
C ALA A 61 15.55 -15.51 16.75
N ALA A 62 14.63 -15.78 15.82
CA ALA A 62 13.36 -16.43 16.13
C ALA A 62 13.55 -17.84 16.70
N LYS A 63 14.46 -18.65 16.12
CA LYS A 63 14.83 -19.96 16.68
C LYS A 63 15.46 -19.86 18.07
N GLY A 64 16.10 -18.74 18.38
CA GLY A 64 16.64 -18.41 19.69
C GLY A 64 15.61 -17.92 20.71
N GLY A 65 14.33 -17.78 20.32
CA GLY A 65 13.24 -17.35 21.21
C GLY A 65 12.97 -15.84 21.21
N ASP A 66 13.52 -15.07 20.26
CA ASP A 66 13.15 -13.65 20.10
C ASP A 66 11.70 -13.55 19.59
N MET A 67 10.79 -13.19 20.49
CA MET A 67 9.36 -13.07 20.19
C MET A 67 9.04 -12.02 19.12
N ARG A 68 9.84 -10.95 18.99
CA ARG A 68 9.64 -9.95 17.93
C ARG A 68 10.03 -10.50 16.57
N ALA A 69 11.11 -11.28 16.51
CA ALA A 69 11.51 -11.95 15.27
C ALA A 69 10.48 -13.03 14.87
N ILE A 70 9.95 -13.77 15.84
CA ILE A 70 8.88 -14.76 15.62
C ILE A 70 7.62 -14.06 15.05
N GLU A 71 7.15 -12.98 15.68
CA GLU A 71 6.01 -12.19 15.21
C GLU A 71 6.24 -11.63 13.80
N PHE A 72 7.43 -11.05 13.56
CA PHE A 72 7.81 -10.55 12.23
C PHE A 72 7.72 -11.63 11.14
N ILE A 73 8.15 -12.86 11.44
CA ILE A 73 8.08 -13.98 10.49
C ILE A 73 6.63 -14.39 10.24
N PHE A 74 5.81 -14.53 11.28
CA PHE A 74 4.38 -14.83 11.14
C PHE A 74 3.66 -13.78 10.30
N ASP A 75 3.91 -12.49 10.55
CA ASP A 75 3.33 -11.39 9.78
C ASP A 75 3.66 -11.45 8.27
N ARG A 76 4.78 -12.07 7.89
CA ARG A 76 5.17 -12.22 6.47
C ARG A 76 4.64 -13.47 5.81
N ILE A 77 4.39 -14.53 6.58
CA ILE A 77 3.90 -15.81 6.05
C ILE A 77 2.36 -15.84 6.07
N ASP A 78 1.75 -15.56 7.22
CA ASP A 78 0.31 -15.66 7.43
C ASP A 78 -0.40 -14.31 7.24
N GLY A 79 0.38 -13.23 7.15
CA GLY A 79 -0.13 -11.87 7.07
C GLY A 79 -0.50 -11.30 8.43
N LYS A 80 -0.64 -9.97 8.50
CA LYS A 80 -1.15 -9.30 9.70
C LYS A 80 -2.65 -9.54 9.85
N PRO A 81 -3.16 -9.77 11.08
CA PRO A 81 -4.58 -9.71 11.36
C PRO A 81 -5.20 -8.40 10.84
N LYS A 82 -6.45 -8.46 10.38
CA LYS A 82 -7.18 -7.25 9.95
C LYS A 82 -7.27 -6.28 11.12
N GLN A 83 -6.72 -5.08 10.94
CA GLN A 83 -6.89 -4.00 11.88
C GLN A 83 -8.34 -3.49 11.77
N SER A 84 -9.16 -3.73 12.79
CA SER A 84 -10.48 -3.13 12.91
C SER A 84 -10.35 -1.73 13.49
N LEU A 85 -10.74 -0.71 12.75
CA LEU A 85 -10.91 0.64 13.28
C LEU A 85 -12.37 0.82 13.71
N LYS A 86 -12.60 1.02 15.00
CA LYS A 86 -13.91 1.36 15.53
C LYS A 86 -14.02 2.88 15.60
N HIS A 87 -15.00 3.44 14.91
CA HIS A 87 -15.36 4.85 15.04
C HIS A 87 -16.44 4.96 16.10
N GLU A 88 -16.16 5.73 17.16
CA GLU A 88 -17.10 6.05 18.22
C GLU A 88 -17.17 7.57 18.34
N GLY A 89 -18.37 8.09 18.61
CA GLY A 89 -18.60 9.50 18.94
C GLY A 89 -19.49 9.57 20.19
N ASP A 90 -19.39 10.68 20.91
CA ASP A 90 -20.25 10.98 22.05
C ASP A 90 -21.18 12.16 21.73
N GLU A 91 -21.97 12.58 22.72
CA GLU A 91 -22.98 13.64 22.57
C GLU A 91 -22.34 15.02 22.28
N ASP A 92 -21.13 15.27 22.78
CA ASP A 92 -20.38 16.50 22.54
C ASP A 92 -19.54 16.43 21.24
N ASN A 93 -19.19 15.22 20.77
CA ASN A 93 -18.34 14.96 19.62
C ASN A 93 -18.88 13.82 18.73
N PRO A 94 -19.96 14.05 17.96
CA PRO A 94 -20.53 13.03 17.10
C PRO A 94 -19.69 12.77 15.84
N VAL A 95 -19.71 11.53 15.35
CA VAL A 95 -19.13 11.15 14.05
C VAL A 95 -20.18 11.31 12.95
N TRP A 96 -19.94 12.23 12.02
CA TRP A 96 -20.82 12.45 10.87
C TRP A 96 -20.42 11.55 9.70
N VAL A 97 -21.38 10.78 9.17
CA VAL A 97 -21.17 9.92 7.99
C VAL A 97 -22.01 10.45 6.83
N THR A 98 -21.34 10.86 5.74
CA THR A 98 -22.01 11.26 4.50
C THR A 98 -21.89 10.15 3.47
N VAL A 99 -22.96 9.39 3.26
CA VAL A 99 -23.02 8.36 2.21
C VAL A 99 -23.47 9.03 0.91
N LYS A 100 -22.58 9.15 -0.07
CA LYS A 100 -22.95 9.57 -1.42
C LYS A 100 -23.39 8.34 -2.22
N GLY A 101 -24.70 8.17 -2.39
CA GLY A 101 -25.26 7.24 -3.35
C GLY A 101 -24.98 7.69 -4.79
N PRO A 102 -25.04 6.79 -5.79
CA PRO A 102 -25.00 7.21 -7.18
C PRO A 102 -26.11 8.24 -7.44
N PRO A 103 -25.88 9.29 -8.24
CA PRO A 103 -26.96 10.19 -8.63
C PRO A 103 -28.05 9.35 -9.30
N ASP A 104 -29.29 9.54 -8.87
CA ASP A 104 -30.45 8.82 -9.37
C ASP A 104 -30.47 8.86 -10.90
N GLY A 105 -30.44 7.68 -11.55
CA GLY A 105 -30.81 7.47 -12.96
C GLY A 105 -29.94 8.14 -14.02
#